data_AF-A0A7X2Z0S3-F1
#
_entry.id   AF-A0A7X2Z0S3-F1
#
_cell.length_a   1.000
_cell.length_b   1.000
_cell.length_c   1.000
_cell.angle_alpha   90.00
_cell.angle_beta   90.00
_cell.angle_gamma   90.00
#
_symmetry.space_group_name_H-M   'P 1'
#
loop_
_entity.id
_entity.type
_entity.pdbx_description
1 polymer ?
#
loop_
_entity_poly.entity_id
_entity_poly.type
_entity_poly.pdbx_seq_one_letter_code
_entity_poly.pdbx_strand_id
1 'polypeptide(L)'
;MTRQTIVDRLLALPREIAIAERALLATEEELRKRKSDLQAKEDELLSNGTIDGKNGEIRAAQLRSFTGFNRQEVAFAEKDLMKAQVDLRLLNTELEALKAVVDLLKGAAA
;
A
#
# COMPACT_ATOMS: atom_id res chain seq x y z
N MET A 1 -4.62 -26.42 -16.04
CA MET A 1 -5.53 -25.45 -16.64
C MET A 1 -6.00 -25.98 -17.99
N THR A 2 -7.29 -25.98 -18.27
CA THR A 2 -7.85 -26.19 -19.61
C THR A 2 -7.91 -24.86 -20.37
N ARG A 3 -8.11 -24.91 -21.70
CA ARG A 3 -8.28 -23.69 -22.52
C ARG A 3 -9.43 -22.81 -22.01
N GLN A 4 -10.54 -23.42 -21.61
CA GLN A 4 -11.68 -22.70 -21.05
C GLN A 4 -11.31 -21.99 -19.74
N THR A 5 -10.60 -22.67 -18.83
CA THR A 5 -10.17 -22.04 -17.56
C THR A 5 -9.22 -20.86 -17.75
N ILE A 6 -8.39 -20.88 -18.81
CA ILE A 6 -7.51 -19.74 -19.15
C ILE A 6 -8.35 -18.56 -19.64
N VAL A 7 -9.33 -18.80 -20.51
CA VAL A 7 -10.25 -17.77 -21.02
C VAL A 7 -11.04 -17.15 -19.87
N ASP A 8 -11.63 -17.97 -19.00
CA ASP A 8 -12.43 -17.48 -17.86
C ASP A 8 -11.56 -16.63 -16.92
N ARG A 9 -10.32 -17.05 -16.65
CA ARG A 9 -9.39 -16.29 -15.80
C ARG A 9 -8.97 -14.97 -16.45
N LEU A 10 -8.64 -14.96 -17.74
CA LEU A 10 -8.31 -13.74 -18.49
C LEU A 10 -9.46 -12.74 -18.53
N LEU A 11 -10.71 -13.20 -18.56
CA LEU A 11 -11.88 -12.33 -18.51
C LEU A 11 -12.14 -11.75 -17.10
N ALA A 12 -11.78 -12.48 -16.05
CA ALA A 12 -11.94 -12.02 -14.66
C ALA A 12 -10.86 -11.02 -14.23
N LEU A 13 -9.62 -11.21 -14.67
CA LEU A 13 -8.44 -10.43 -14.25
C LEU A 13 -8.61 -8.91 -14.36
N PRO A 14 -9.16 -8.31 -15.45
CA PRO A 14 -9.33 -6.87 -15.54
C PRO A 14 -10.17 -6.28 -14.40
N ARG A 15 -11.23 -6.99 -13.98
CA ARG A 15 -12.07 -6.55 -12.87
C ARG A 15 -11.32 -6.64 -11.54
N GLU A 16 -10.58 -7.72 -11.32
CA GLU A 16 -9.79 -7.91 -10.10
C GLU A 16 -8.65 -6.88 -9.99
N ILE A 17 -7.97 -6.59 -11.10
CA ILE A 17 -6.96 -5.53 -11.20
C ILE A 17 -7.57 -4.19 -10.85
N ALA A 18 -8.73 -3.83 -11.43
CA ALA A 18 -9.40 -2.57 -11.13
C ALA A 18 -9.82 -2.45 -9.65
N ILE A 19 -10.19 -3.56 -9.00
CA ILE A 19 -10.47 -3.59 -7.56
C ILE A 19 -9.18 -3.37 -6.76
N ALA A 20 -8.10 -4.05 -7.13
CA ALA A 20 -6.80 -3.90 -6.47
C ALA A 20 -6.21 -2.48 -6.63
N GLU A 21 -6.36 -1.86 -7.80
CA GLU A 21 -5.95 -0.47 -8.03
C GLU A 21 -6.71 0.52 -7.14
N ARG A 22 -8.03 0.34 -7.00
CA ARG A 22 -8.84 1.16 -6.08
C ARG A 22 -8.44 0.95 -4.62
N ALA A 23 -8.15 -0.29 -4.24
CA ALA A 23 -7.69 -0.60 -2.89
C ALA A 23 -6.31 0.04 -2.61
N LEU A 24 -5.41 0.03 -3.60
CA LEU A 24 -4.11 0.69 -3.53
C LEU A 24 -4.27 2.21 -3.35
N LEU A 25 -5.13 2.85 -4.14
CA LEU A 25 -5.39 4.28 -4.00
C LEU A 25 -5.93 4.63 -2.61
N ALA A 26 -6.87 3.82 -2.08
CA ALA A 26 -7.42 4.01 -0.75
C ALA A 26 -6.36 3.88 0.36
N THR A 27 -5.43 2.94 0.25
CA THR A 27 -4.34 2.79 1.24
C THR A 27 -3.30 3.91 1.14
N GLU A 28 -3.03 4.44 -0.06
CA GLU A 28 -2.19 5.63 -0.23
C GLU A 28 -2.80 6.88 0.42
N GLU A 29 -4.11 7.09 0.23
CA GLU A 29 -4.85 8.18 0.87
C GLU A 29 -4.83 8.06 2.39
N GLU A 30 -5.07 6.86 2.91
CA GLU A 30 -5.05 6.61 4.35
C GLU A 30 -3.65 6.82 4.94
N LEU A 31 -2.59 6.35 4.28
CA LEU A 31 -1.21 6.61 4.72
C LEU A 31 -0.91 8.11 4.75
N ARG A 32 -1.32 8.86 3.72
CA ARG A 32 -1.16 10.32 3.68
C ARG A 32 -1.86 10.98 4.85
N LYS A 33 -3.09 10.56 5.15
CA LYS A 33 -3.87 11.04 6.29
C LYS A 33 -3.15 10.75 7.61
N ARG A 34 -2.70 9.53 7.87
CA ARG A 34 -1.99 9.16 9.11
C ARG A 34 -0.69 9.94 9.30
N LYS A 35 0.05 10.19 8.22
CA LYS A 35 1.24 11.05 8.25
C LYS A 35 0.88 12.50 8.58
N SER A 36 -0.21 13.02 8.02
CA SER A 36 -0.72 14.36 8.35
C SER A 36 -1.16 14.46 9.81
N ASP A 37 -1.86 13.44 10.33
CA ASP A 37 -2.32 13.40 11.72
C ASP A 37 -1.14 13.34 12.71
N LEU A 38 -0.10 12.57 12.38
CA LEU A 38 1.15 12.54 13.15
C LEU A 38 1.80 13.92 13.16
N GLN A 39 1.96 14.57 12.01
CA GLN A 39 2.56 15.90 11.91
C GLN A 39 1.78 16.94 12.72
N ALA A 40 0.45 16.96 12.55
CA ALA A 40 -0.42 17.87 13.30
C ALA A 40 -0.29 17.66 14.82
N LYS A 41 -0.15 16.41 15.27
CA LYS A 41 0.04 16.11 16.69
C LYS A 41 1.41 16.58 17.20
N GLU A 42 2.47 16.39 16.41
CA GLU A 42 3.80 16.88 16.75
C GLU A 42 3.84 18.41 16.83
N ASP A 43 3.17 19.11 15.91
CA ASP A 43 3.07 20.57 15.91
C ASP A 43 2.28 21.10 17.12
N GLU A 44 1.19 20.42 17.50
CA GLU A 44 0.42 20.72 18.71
C GLU A 44 1.30 20.61 19.98
N LEU A 45 2.06 19.51 20.10
CA LEU A 45 2.94 19.26 21.26
C LEU A 45 4.09 20.26 21.38
N LEU A 46 4.60 20.75 20.24
CA LEU A 46 5.63 21.78 20.21
C LEU A 46 5.04 23.15 20.57
N SER A 47 3.87 23.50 20.02
CA SER A 47 3.26 24.81 20.19
C SER A 47 2.66 25.03 21.58
N ASN A 48 2.15 23.98 22.23
CA ASN A 48 1.57 24.07 23.57
C ASN A 48 2.61 24.00 24.71
N GLY A 49 3.90 23.88 24.39
CA GLY A 49 4.98 23.83 25.37
C GLY A 49 5.12 22.51 26.14
N THR A 50 4.40 21.45 25.73
CA THR A 50 4.55 20.10 26.34
C THR A 50 5.96 19.54 26.11
N ILE A 51 6.58 19.91 24.99
CA ILE A 51 7.96 19.54 24.66
C ILE A 51 8.90 20.65 25.14
N ASP A 52 9.59 20.42 26.26
CA ASP A 52 10.52 21.37 26.91
C ASP A 52 12.01 21.02 26.70
N GLY A 53 12.29 20.01 25.87
CA GLY A 53 13.64 19.52 25.63
C GLY A 53 14.63 20.63 25.25
N LYS A 54 15.70 20.75 26.05
CA LYS A 54 16.74 21.78 25.93
C LYS A 54 17.66 21.59 24.71
N ASN A 55 17.61 20.43 24.06
CA ASN A 55 18.35 20.12 22.84
C ASN A 55 17.49 19.24 21.90
N GLY A 56 17.97 19.04 20.66
CA GLY A 56 17.23 18.30 19.63
C GLY A 56 16.95 16.84 19.98
N GLU A 57 17.87 16.16 20.66
CA GLU A 57 17.73 14.75 21.03
C GLU A 57 16.65 14.53 22.10
N ILE A 58 16.62 15.38 23.14
CA ILE A 58 15.61 15.31 24.20
C ILE A 58 14.22 15.62 23.62
N ARG A 59 14.11 16.64 22.75
CA ARG A 59 12.84 16.94 22.07
C ARG A 59 12.36 15.77 21.21
N ALA A 60 13.26 15.14 20.46
CA ALA A 60 12.91 13.99 19.62
C ALA A 60 12.52 12.75 20.45
N ALA A 61 13.11 12.55 21.63
CA ALA A 61 12.72 11.49 22.55
C ALA A 61 11.33 11.75 23.17
N GLN A 62 11.08 12.98 23.60
CA GLN A 62 9.77 13.39 24.14
C GLN A 62 8.66 13.30 23.06
N LEU A 63 8.92 13.81 21.85
CA LEU A 63 7.96 13.67 20.75
C LEU A 63 7.62 12.21 20.48
N ARG A 64 8.62 11.32 20.46
CA ARG A 64 8.39 9.88 20.32
C ARG A 64 7.55 9.27 21.45
N SER A 65 7.74 9.69 22.70
CA SER A 65 6.92 9.18 23.81
C SER A 65 5.47 9.62 23.72
N PHE A 66 5.19 10.82 23.21
CA PHE A 66 3.83 11.34 23.07
C PHE A 66 3.12 10.94 21.77
N THR A 67 3.87 10.55 20.73
CA THR A 67 3.33 10.22 19.39
C THR A 67 3.42 8.72 19.05
N GLY A 68 3.73 7.86 20.03
CA GLY A 68 3.91 6.43 19.81
C GLY A 68 2.74 5.77 19.09
N PHE A 69 1.50 6.10 19.48
CA PHE A 69 0.29 5.61 18.83
C PHE A 69 0.18 6.07 17.36
N ASN A 70 0.32 7.37 17.08
CA ASN A 70 0.27 7.90 15.72
C ASN A 70 1.36 7.28 14.82
N ARG A 71 2.56 7.07 15.36
CA ARG A 71 3.65 6.40 14.63
C ARG A 71 3.34 4.94 14.34
N GLN A 72 2.68 4.25 15.26
CA GLN A 72 2.21 2.88 15.04
C GLN A 72 1.13 2.83 13.94
N GLU A 73 0.18 3.75 13.95
CA GLU A 73 -0.85 3.86 12.89
C GLU A 73 -0.24 4.13 11.52
N VAL A 74 0.79 4.99 11.43
CA VAL A 74 1.56 5.20 10.20
C VAL A 74 2.22 3.89 9.76
N ALA A 75 2.87 3.16 10.67
CA ALA A 75 3.53 1.90 10.33
C ALA A 75 2.53 0.83 9.83
N PHE A 76 1.32 0.77 10.39
CA PHE A 76 0.26 -0.10 9.89
C PHE A 76 -0.20 0.30 8.50
N ALA A 77 -0.45 1.59 8.26
CA ALA A 77 -0.82 2.09 6.94
C ALA A 77 0.27 1.84 5.88
N GLU A 78 1.56 1.94 6.24
CA GLU A 78 2.68 1.61 5.35
C GLU A 78 2.70 0.12 4.97
N LYS A 79 2.40 -0.75 5.95
CA LYS A 79 2.30 -2.19 5.71
C LYS A 79 1.12 -2.53 4.80
N ASP A 80 -0.03 -1.90 5.01
CA ASP A 80 -1.22 -2.12 4.18
C ASP A 80 -1.02 -1.63 2.75
N LEU A 81 -0.34 -0.48 2.57
CA LEU A 81 0.08 0.00 1.27
C LEU A 81 1.00 -1.01 0.55
N MET A 82 2.03 -1.50 1.25
CA MET A 82 2.95 -2.50 0.69
C MET A 82 2.20 -3.77 0.25
N LYS A 83 1.24 -4.23 1.05
CA LYS A 83 0.41 -5.39 0.70
C LYS A 83 -0.41 -5.13 -0.57
N ALA A 84 -1.10 -3.99 -0.66
CA ALA A 84 -1.89 -3.64 -1.83
C ALA A 84 -1.03 -3.56 -3.11
N GLN A 85 0.18 -3.03 -3.02
CA GLN A 85 1.14 -3.00 -4.13
C GLN A 85 1.54 -4.40 -4.59
N VAL A 86 1.80 -5.31 -3.64
CA VAL A 86 2.12 -6.71 -3.95
C VAL A 86 0.93 -7.40 -4.62
N ASP A 87 -0.28 -7.24 -4.09
CA ASP A 87 -1.48 -7.87 -4.64
C ASP A 87 -1.74 -7.42 -6.08
N LEU A 88 -1.64 -6.11 -6.36
CA LEU A 88 -1.76 -5.57 -7.72
C LEU A 88 -0.66 -6.10 -8.65
N ARG A 89 0.58 -6.19 -8.17
CA ARG A 89 1.70 -6.73 -8.95
C ARG A 89 1.49 -8.20 -9.29
N LEU A 90 0.97 -9.00 -8.37
CA LEU A 90 0.67 -10.41 -8.59
C LEU A 90 -0.38 -10.59 -9.68
N LEU A 91 -1.48 -9.83 -9.64
CA LEU A 91 -2.52 -9.89 -10.67
C LEU A 91 -2.01 -9.49 -12.06
N ASN A 92 -1.19 -8.43 -12.15
CA ASN A 92 -0.55 -8.04 -13.40
C ASN A 92 0.43 -9.10 -13.91
N THR A 93 1.22 -9.69 -13.02
CA THR A 93 2.14 -10.79 -13.37
C THR A 93 1.36 -12.00 -13.89
N GLU A 94 0.24 -12.34 -13.25
CA GLU A 94 -0.65 -13.42 -13.70
C GLU A 94 -1.22 -13.14 -15.09
N LEU A 95 -1.69 -11.92 -15.34
CA LEU A 95 -2.21 -11.50 -16.64
C LEU A 95 -1.15 -11.67 -17.75
N GLU A 96 0.07 -11.19 -17.52
CA GLU A 96 1.17 -11.31 -18.49
C GLU A 96 1.56 -12.78 -18.73
N ALA A 97 1.60 -13.60 -17.68
CA ALA A 97 1.86 -15.03 -17.81
C ALA A 97 0.79 -15.74 -18.65
N LEU A 98 -0.50 -15.45 -18.42
CA LEU A 98 -1.59 -16.05 -19.18
C LEU A 98 -1.61 -15.59 -20.65
N LYS A 99 -1.29 -14.32 -20.93
CA LYS A 99 -1.10 -13.84 -22.31
C LYS A 99 0.01 -14.60 -23.02
N ALA A 100 1.16 -14.78 -22.38
CA ALA A 100 2.28 -15.54 -22.93
C ALA A 100 1.90 -17.01 -23.21
N VAL A 101 1.14 -17.65 -22.31
CA VAL A 101 0.61 -19.01 -22.54
C VAL A 101 -0.33 -19.04 -23.73
N VAL A 102 -1.22 -18.06 -23.88
CA VAL A 102 -2.12 -17.96 -25.05
C VAL A 102 -1.32 -17.82 -26.35
N ASP A 103 -0.27 -17.02 -26.37
CA ASP A 103 0.56 -16.84 -27.57
C ASP A 103 1.37 -18.09 -27.91
N LEU A 104 1.89 -18.82 -26.91
CA LEU A 104 2.47 -20.14 -27.12
C LEU A 104 1.48 -21.14 -27.72
N LEU A 105 0.22 -21.12 -27.25
CA LEU A 105 -0.83 -21.98 -27.80
C LEU A 105 -1.23 -21.60 -29.24
N LYS A 106 -1.09 -20.33 -29.64
CA LYS A 106 -1.27 -19.91 -31.04
C LYS A 106 -0.10 -20.39 -31.91
N GLY A 107 1.13 -20.27 -31.43
CA GLY A 107 2.34 -20.69 -32.14
C GLY A 107 2.52 -22.21 -32.25
N ALA A 108 2.04 -22.99 -31.27
CA ALA A 108 2.03 -24.45 -31.31
C ALA A 108 0.94 -25.05 -32.22
N ALA A 109 0.00 -24.22 -32.69
CA ALA A 109 -1.03 -24.59 -33.64
C ALA A 109 -0.70 -24.18 -35.09
N ALA A 110 0.53 -23.72 -35.34
CA ALA A 110 1.07 -23.33 -36.65
C ALA A 110 1.98 -24.42 -37.22
#